data_AF-A0A2H9LPW1-F1
#
_entry.id   AF-A0A2H9LPW1-F1
#
_cell.length_a   1.000
_cell.length_b   1.000
_cell.length_c   1.000
_cell.angle_alpha   90.00
_cell.angle_beta   90.00
_cell.angle_gamma   90.00
#
_symmetry.space_group_name_H-M   'P 1'
#
loop_
_entity.id
_entity.type
_entity.pdbx_description
1 polymer ?
#
loop_
_entity_poly.entity_id
_entity_poly.type
_entity_poly.pdbx_seq_one_letter_code
_entity_poly.pdbx_strand_id
1 'polypeptide(L)'
;MNALYIVGDPIEDKEYYDSYLSKLFMNQFKDIKVKNFEYWRVYGIVSYKKSVINKAIHHGFQIGKKAYNVKVPEQVIKSNDNKIIISFLRGLFDTDGSFWCEKSYSKYSNVWKRTHNYHPEIKIASCSKNLLQQCKELLDKLSIESKVVQKNKKGFKCNRNINNSYALNIRKIDEIKKWFKLIGTSNPRHQTRYAVWNKL
;
A
#
# COMPACT_ATOMS: atom_id res chain seq x y z
N MET A 1 -3.35 13.02 -23.76
CA MET A 1 -3.61 11.57 -23.91
C MET A 1 -3.63 10.93 -22.53
N ASN A 2 -4.64 10.14 -22.19
CA ASN A 2 -4.68 9.44 -20.91
C ASN A 2 -3.73 8.23 -20.95
N ALA A 3 -3.19 7.88 -19.79
CA ALA A 3 -2.32 6.72 -19.64
C ALA A 3 -2.53 6.09 -18.26
N LEU A 4 -2.41 4.78 -18.20
CA LEU A 4 -2.38 4.02 -16.95
C LEU A 4 -0.93 3.80 -16.55
N TYR A 5 -0.56 4.22 -15.34
CA TYR A 5 0.73 3.95 -14.71
C TYR A 5 0.50 3.24 -13.39
N ILE A 6 1.16 2.10 -13.21
CA ILE A 6 1.26 1.39 -11.93
C ILE A 6 2.74 1.03 -11.80
N VAL A 7 3.46 1.80 -11.00
CA VAL A 7 4.93 1.77 -10.95
C VAL A 7 5.39 1.79 -9.50
N GLY A 8 6.53 1.14 -9.24
CA GLY A 8 7.16 1.08 -7.92
C GLY A 8 8.68 1.15 -8.04
N ASP A 9 9.37 0.76 -6.97
CA ASP A 9 10.83 0.80 -6.92
C ASP A 9 11.43 -0.23 -7.91
N PRO A 10 12.44 0.18 -8.71
CA PRO A 10 13.00 -0.68 -9.75
C PRO A 10 13.85 -1.84 -9.23
N ILE A 11 14.19 -1.84 -7.95
CA ILE A 11 14.95 -2.91 -7.30
C ILE A 11 14.01 -3.70 -6.39
N GLU A 12 13.38 -3.05 -5.42
CA GLU A 12 12.60 -3.73 -4.38
C GLU A 12 11.29 -4.34 -4.92
N ASP A 13 10.62 -3.68 -5.86
CA ASP A 13 9.30 -4.14 -6.33
C ASP A 13 9.40 -4.93 -7.65
N LYS A 14 10.58 -5.00 -8.27
CA LYS A 14 10.76 -5.63 -9.60
C LYS A 14 10.23 -7.05 -9.65
N GLU A 15 10.56 -7.87 -8.65
CA GLU A 15 10.10 -9.26 -8.57
C GLU A 15 8.58 -9.34 -8.44
N TYR A 16 7.96 -8.46 -7.65
CA TYR A 16 6.50 -8.38 -7.52
C TYR A 16 5.84 -8.03 -8.87
N TYR A 17 6.39 -7.07 -9.60
CA TYR A 17 5.90 -6.71 -10.92
C TYR A 17 6.05 -7.87 -11.92
N ASP A 18 7.22 -8.51 -11.96
CA ASP A 18 7.54 -9.55 -12.95
C ASP A 18 6.77 -10.85 -12.68
N SER A 19 6.75 -11.31 -11.42
CA SER A 19 6.29 -12.64 -11.07
C SER A 19 4.78 -12.72 -10.79
N TYR A 20 4.17 -11.62 -10.33
CA TYR A 20 2.79 -11.59 -9.85
C TYR A 20 1.94 -10.56 -10.60
N LEU A 21 2.28 -9.27 -10.52
CA LEU A 21 1.39 -8.22 -10.99
C LEU A 21 1.22 -8.23 -12.51
N SER A 22 2.29 -8.50 -13.26
CA SER A 22 2.24 -8.64 -14.73
C SER A 22 1.24 -9.73 -15.14
N LYS A 23 1.30 -10.91 -14.52
CA LYS A 23 0.41 -12.04 -14.80
C LYS A 23 -1.05 -11.71 -14.49
N LEU A 24 -1.29 -11.08 -13.33
CA LEU A 24 -2.62 -10.63 -12.93
C LEU A 24 -3.19 -9.64 -13.97
N PHE A 25 -2.39 -8.67 -14.41
CA PHE A 25 -2.81 -7.67 -15.37
C PHE A 25 -2.96 -8.23 -16.78
N MET A 26 -2.10 -9.15 -17.23
CA MET A 26 -2.25 -9.81 -18.53
C MET A 26 -3.57 -10.58 -18.61
N ASN A 27 -3.93 -11.31 -17.55
CA ASN A 27 -5.18 -12.06 -17.47
C ASN A 27 -6.42 -11.14 -17.58
N GLN A 28 -6.34 -9.94 -17.01
CA GLN A 28 -7.47 -9.01 -17.00
C GLN A 28 -7.51 -8.06 -18.20
N PHE A 29 -6.40 -7.45 -18.58
CA PHE A 29 -6.39 -6.34 -19.54
C PHE A 29 -5.89 -6.74 -20.94
N LYS A 30 -5.21 -7.89 -21.07
CA LYS A 30 -4.46 -8.33 -22.27
C LYS A 30 -3.39 -7.32 -22.72
N ASP A 31 -2.33 -7.79 -23.38
CA ASP A 31 -1.24 -6.97 -23.94
C ASP A 31 -0.59 -5.95 -23.00
N ILE A 32 -0.48 -6.29 -21.72
CA ILE A 32 0.23 -5.45 -20.75
C ILE A 32 1.71 -5.83 -20.75
N LYS A 33 2.58 -4.82 -20.79
CA LYS A 33 4.03 -4.99 -20.64
C LYS A 33 4.51 -4.22 -19.42
N VAL A 34 5.38 -4.85 -18.65
CA VAL A 34 6.21 -4.18 -17.65
C VAL A 34 7.35 -3.44 -18.35
N LYS A 35 7.74 -2.30 -17.82
CA LYS A 35 8.77 -1.44 -18.37
C LYS A 35 9.61 -0.85 -17.24
N ASN A 36 10.91 -0.71 -17.50
CA ASN A 36 11.80 0.10 -16.70
C ASN A 36 11.79 1.54 -17.22
N PHE A 37 11.65 2.51 -16.32
CA PHE A 37 11.71 3.94 -16.60
C PHE A 37 12.91 4.52 -15.87
N GLU A 38 14.10 4.37 -16.43
CA GLU A 38 15.37 4.76 -15.80
C GLU A 38 15.39 6.22 -15.37
N TYR A 39 14.88 7.12 -16.22
CA TYR A 39 14.81 8.56 -15.92
C TYR A 39 13.96 8.86 -14.67
N TRP A 40 12.88 8.12 -14.44
CA TRP A 40 12.03 8.28 -13.26
C TRP A 40 12.48 7.39 -12.09
N ARG A 41 13.42 6.47 -12.34
CA ARG A 41 13.85 5.43 -11.41
C ARG A 41 12.66 4.63 -10.88
N VAL A 42 11.79 4.19 -11.79
CA VAL A 42 10.63 3.36 -11.45
C VAL A 42 10.51 2.19 -12.42
N TYR A 43 9.88 1.11 -11.95
CA TYR A 43 9.57 -0.08 -12.73
C TYR A 43 8.10 -0.43 -12.60
N GLY A 44 7.45 -0.81 -13.70
CA GLY A 44 6.09 -1.32 -13.63
C GLY A 44 5.30 -1.29 -14.93
N ILE A 45 3.98 -1.28 -14.79
CA ILE A 45 3.01 -1.43 -15.88
C ILE A 45 2.62 -0.06 -16.43
N VAL A 46 2.72 0.08 -17.76
CA VAL A 46 2.23 1.26 -18.47
C VAL A 46 1.42 0.89 -19.70
N SER A 47 0.28 1.55 -19.87
CA SER A 47 -0.54 1.42 -21.08
C SER A 47 -1.17 2.73 -21.52
N TYR A 48 -1.10 2.98 -22.83
CA TYR A 48 -1.77 4.09 -23.52
C TYR A 48 -2.97 3.60 -24.34
N LYS A 49 -3.24 2.28 -24.34
CA LYS A 49 -4.36 1.70 -25.09
C LYS A 49 -5.68 2.14 -24.47
N LYS A 50 -6.55 2.77 -25.27
CA LYS A 50 -7.88 3.23 -24.83
C LYS A 50 -8.70 2.11 -24.21
N SER A 51 -8.64 0.89 -24.76
CA SER A 51 -9.33 -0.29 -24.24
C SER A 51 -8.93 -0.63 -22.80
N VAL A 52 -7.61 -0.65 -22.51
CA VAL A 52 -7.07 -0.90 -21.16
C VAL A 52 -7.51 0.20 -20.19
N ILE A 53 -7.40 1.46 -20.60
CA ILE A 53 -7.75 2.61 -19.76
C ILE A 53 -9.24 2.60 -19.44
N ASN A 54 -10.10 2.38 -20.44
CA ASN A 54 -11.55 2.30 -20.25
C ASN A 54 -11.95 1.14 -19.34
N LYS A 55 -11.29 -0.01 -19.48
CA LYS A 55 -11.50 -1.15 -18.57
C LYS A 55 -11.07 -0.81 -17.14
N ALA A 56 -9.96 -0.11 -16.95
CA ALA A 56 -9.52 0.30 -15.61
C ALA A 56 -10.53 1.27 -14.98
N ILE A 57 -11.04 2.24 -15.74
CA ILE A 57 -12.08 3.17 -15.30
C ILE A 57 -13.35 2.41 -14.90
N HIS A 58 -13.77 1.42 -15.70
CA HIS A 58 -14.90 0.55 -15.39
C HIS A 58 -14.71 -0.21 -14.06
N HIS A 59 -13.48 -0.63 -13.74
CA HIS A 59 -13.14 -1.22 -12.44
C HIS A 59 -13.02 -0.19 -11.29
N GLY A 60 -13.30 1.09 -11.54
CA GLY A 60 -13.32 2.15 -10.53
C GLY A 60 -12.03 2.97 -10.42
N PHE A 61 -11.08 2.82 -11.35
CA PHE A 61 -9.89 3.67 -11.38
C PHE A 61 -10.29 5.09 -11.78
N GLN A 62 -9.95 6.07 -10.94
CA GLN A 62 -10.23 7.48 -11.22
C GLN A 62 -9.26 8.07 -12.24
N ILE A 63 -9.62 9.17 -12.90
CA ILE A 63 -8.75 9.91 -13.83
C ILE A 63 -8.28 11.21 -13.15
N GLY A 64 -7.06 11.68 -13.45
CA GLY A 64 -6.58 13.01 -13.05
C GLY A 64 -5.61 13.02 -11.86
N LYS A 65 -5.47 14.18 -11.19
CA LYS A 65 -4.59 14.38 -10.02
C LYS A 65 -5.19 13.70 -8.78
N LYS A 66 -4.96 12.40 -8.65
CA LYS A 66 -5.60 11.50 -7.67
C LYS A 66 -5.12 11.62 -6.23
N ALA A 67 -3.99 12.28 -5.98
CA ALA A 67 -3.33 12.24 -4.67
C ALA A 67 -4.25 12.58 -3.48
N TYR A 68 -5.21 13.50 -3.66
CA TYR A 68 -6.06 14.01 -2.58
C TYR A 68 -7.48 13.45 -2.55
N ASN A 69 -8.01 13.01 -3.70
CA ASN A 69 -9.44 12.66 -3.87
C ASN A 69 -9.66 11.17 -4.14
N VAL A 70 -8.60 10.36 -4.07
CA VAL A 70 -8.71 8.90 -4.18
C VAL A 70 -9.58 8.37 -3.06
N LYS A 71 -10.49 7.46 -3.41
CA LYS A 71 -11.41 6.76 -2.52
C LYS A 71 -11.43 5.28 -2.88
N VAL A 72 -11.83 4.45 -1.93
CA VAL A 72 -12.15 3.04 -2.17
C VAL A 72 -13.31 2.96 -3.17
N PRO A 73 -13.27 2.09 -4.20
CA PRO A 73 -14.38 1.89 -5.12
C PRO A 73 -15.67 1.49 -4.40
N GLU A 74 -16.82 1.97 -4.88
CA GLU A 74 -18.10 1.75 -4.20
C GLU A 74 -18.45 0.26 -4.04
N GLN A 75 -18.14 -0.53 -5.08
CA GLN A 75 -18.31 -1.98 -5.07
C GLN A 75 -17.51 -2.69 -3.96
N VAL A 76 -16.40 -2.10 -3.49
CA VAL A 76 -15.60 -2.65 -2.40
C VAL A 76 -16.11 -2.15 -1.05
N ILE A 77 -16.33 -0.83 -0.90
CA ILE A 77 -16.74 -0.26 0.39
C ILE A 77 -18.11 -0.76 0.85
N LYS A 78 -19.05 -0.95 -0.09
CA LYS A 78 -20.38 -1.49 0.16
C LYS A 78 -20.42 -3.02 0.19
N SER A 79 -19.31 -3.71 -0.10
CA SER A 79 -19.27 -5.17 -0.08
C SER A 79 -19.43 -5.72 1.33
N ASN A 80 -20.15 -6.83 1.44
CA ASN A 80 -20.18 -7.73 2.61
C ASN A 80 -19.35 -9.00 2.36
N ASP A 81 -18.81 -9.19 1.15
CA ASP A 81 -17.92 -10.30 0.84
C ASP A 81 -16.49 -9.98 1.29
N ASN A 82 -16.05 -10.67 2.34
CA ASN A 82 -14.70 -10.55 2.87
C ASN A 82 -13.62 -10.82 1.82
N LYS A 83 -13.85 -11.68 0.81
CA LYS A 83 -12.85 -11.95 -0.24
C LYS A 83 -12.55 -10.71 -1.07
N ILE A 84 -13.57 -9.90 -1.38
CA ILE A 84 -13.42 -8.64 -2.12
C ILE A 84 -12.65 -7.64 -1.27
N ILE A 85 -13.02 -7.50 0.01
CA ILE A 85 -12.38 -6.59 0.95
C ILE A 85 -10.90 -6.94 1.13
N ILE A 86 -10.61 -8.22 1.40
CA ILE A 86 -9.25 -8.75 1.57
C ILE A 86 -8.42 -8.51 0.30
N SER A 87 -8.98 -8.78 -0.88
CA SER A 87 -8.26 -8.59 -2.15
C SER A 87 -7.91 -7.13 -2.40
N PHE A 88 -8.83 -6.21 -2.08
CA PHE A 88 -8.58 -4.78 -2.18
C PHE A 88 -7.48 -4.31 -1.20
N LEU A 89 -7.61 -4.66 0.08
CA LEU A 89 -6.64 -4.27 1.11
C LEU A 89 -5.25 -4.83 0.83
N ARG A 90 -5.17 -6.09 0.36
CA ARG A 90 -3.91 -6.72 -0.08
C ARG A 90 -3.28 -5.93 -1.23
N GLY A 91 -4.05 -5.65 -2.29
CA GLY A 91 -3.54 -4.91 -3.45
C GLY A 91 -3.04 -3.52 -3.10
N LEU A 92 -3.76 -2.80 -2.23
CA LEU A 92 -3.34 -1.48 -1.73
C LEU A 92 -2.07 -1.56 -0.88
N PHE A 93 -1.96 -2.58 -0.02
CA PHE A 93 -0.78 -2.78 0.81
C PHE A 93 0.45 -3.19 -0.01
N ASP A 94 0.27 -4.03 -1.03
CA ASP A 94 1.37 -4.47 -1.89
C ASP A 94 2.02 -3.32 -2.68
N THR A 95 1.27 -2.24 -2.95
CA THR A 95 1.74 -1.06 -3.68
C THR A 95 2.15 0.11 -2.79
N ASP A 96 1.28 0.51 -1.86
CA ASP A 96 1.44 1.74 -1.05
C ASP A 96 1.66 1.44 0.43
N GLY A 97 1.66 0.16 0.79
CA GLY A 97 1.89 -0.32 2.14
C GLY A 97 3.37 -0.48 2.49
N SER A 98 3.61 -0.67 3.77
CA SER A 98 4.94 -0.94 4.30
C SER A 98 4.81 -1.77 5.56
N PHE A 99 5.68 -2.76 5.67
CA PHE A 99 5.98 -3.46 6.91
C PHE A 99 7.46 -3.20 7.27
N TRP A 100 7.70 -2.74 8.50
CA TRP A 100 9.04 -2.58 9.06
C TRP A 100 8.99 -2.77 10.58
N CYS A 101 10.17 -2.90 11.18
CA CYS A 101 10.31 -2.92 12.63
C CYS A 101 11.01 -1.63 13.08
N GLU A 102 10.53 -1.03 14.16
CA GLU A 102 11.14 0.14 14.78
C GLU A 102 11.96 -0.27 16.00
N LYS A 103 13.05 0.45 16.25
CA LYS A 103 13.75 0.46 17.52
C LYS A 103 13.03 1.40 18.50
N SER A 104 13.27 1.20 19.79
CA SER A 104 12.81 2.12 20.82
C SER A 104 13.69 3.35 20.89
N TYR A 105 13.06 4.52 20.94
CA TYR A 105 13.72 5.80 21.22
C TYR A 105 13.54 6.26 22.67
N SER A 106 12.86 5.46 23.51
CA SER A 106 12.67 5.80 24.92
C SER A 106 13.99 5.71 25.70
N LYS A 107 14.28 6.74 26.50
CA LYS A 107 15.45 6.77 27.39
C LYS A 107 15.45 5.65 28.44
N TYR A 108 14.28 5.08 28.73
CA TYR A 108 14.08 4.00 29.70
C TYR A 108 14.16 2.60 29.07
N SER A 109 14.37 2.51 27.74
CA SER A 109 14.54 1.21 27.09
C SER A 109 15.96 0.67 27.26
N ASN A 110 16.06 -0.65 27.39
CA ASN A 110 17.36 -1.33 27.43
C ASN A 110 18.16 -1.10 26.12
N VAL A 111 19.47 -1.33 26.20
CA VAL A 111 20.40 -1.11 25.09
C VAL A 111 19.98 -1.86 23.84
N TRP A 112 19.52 -3.11 23.99
CA TRP A 112 19.09 -3.93 22.86
C TRP A 112 17.92 -3.30 22.10
N LYS A 113 16.84 -2.91 22.79
CA LYS A 113 15.67 -2.25 22.19
C LYS A 113 16.01 -0.91 21.53
N ARG A 114 17.05 -0.22 21.98
CA ARG A 114 17.50 1.07 21.40
C ARG A 114 18.41 0.91 20.18
N THR A 115 19.00 -0.26 20.00
CA THR A 115 19.97 -0.56 18.93
C THR A 115 19.40 -1.46 17.85
N HIS A 116 18.38 -2.26 18.17
CA HIS A 116 17.77 -3.24 17.26
C HIS A 116 16.32 -2.89 16.93
N ASN A 117 15.94 -3.13 15.68
CA ASN A 117 14.57 -2.98 15.22
C ASN A 117 13.74 -4.19 15.69
N TYR A 118 12.80 -3.99 16.59
CA TYR A 118 12.05 -5.09 17.22
C TYR A 118 10.54 -4.91 17.24
N HIS A 119 10.06 -3.66 17.14
CA HIS A 119 8.64 -3.37 17.23
C HIS A 119 8.02 -3.29 15.83
N PRO A 120 7.25 -4.30 15.38
CA PRO A 120 6.69 -4.33 14.04
C PRO A 120 5.60 -3.26 13.86
N GLU A 121 5.48 -2.74 12.64
CA GLU A 121 4.40 -1.84 12.24
C GLU A 121 4.01 -2.12 10.79
N ILE A 122 2.70 -2.22 10.55
CA ILE A 122 2.10 -2.10 9.21
C ILE A 122 1.63 -0.66 9.05
N LYS A 123 1.95 -0.04 7.91
CA LYS A 123 1.41 1.27 7.54
C LYS A 123 1.06 1.36 6.08
N ILE A 124 -0.02 2.06 5.80
CA ILE A 124 -0.36 2.57 4.48
C ILE A 124 -0.38 4.10 4.56
N ALA A 125 0.39 4.79 3.72
CA ALA A 125 0.47 6.25 3.70
C ALA A 125 -0.26 6.83 2.49
N SER A 126 -0.97 7.94 2.67
CA SER A 126 -1.65 8.62 1.57
C SER A 126 -1.87 10.10 1.88
N CYS A 127 -1.99 10.92 0.83
CA CYS A 127 -2.46 12.30 0.96
C CYS A 127 -4.00 12.37 1.07
N SER A 128 -4.73 11.31 0.72
CA SER A 128 -6.18 11.21 0.89
C SER A 128 -6.52 10.64 2.26
N LYS A 129 -7.01 11.48 3.17
CA LYS A 129 -7.55 11.03 4.46
C LYS A 129 -8.77 10.12 4.27
N ASN A 130 -9.61 10.44 3.27
CA ASN A 130 -10.83 9.69 2.98
C ASN A 130 -10.52 8.23 2.62
N LEU A 131 -9.54 7.99 1.74
CA LEU A 131 -9.08 6.65 1.39
C LEU A 131 -8.70 5.85 2.64
N LEU A 132 -7.87 6.43 3.52
CA LEU A 132 -7.39 5.73 4.72
C LEU A 132 -8.50 5.49 5.74
N GLN A 133 -9.46 6.40 5.86
CA GLN A 133 -10.62 6.22 6.72
C GLN A 133 -11.51 5.08 6.22
N GLN A 134 -11.75 5.01 4.90
CA GLN A 134 -12.47 3.89 4.30
C GLN A 134 -11.71 2.57 4.43
N CYS A 135 -10.37 2.59 4.33
CA CYS A 135 -9.55 1.40 4.60
C CYS A 135 -9.67 0.96 6.07
N LYS A 136 -9.76 1.90 7.02
CA LYS A 136 -10.05 1.60 8.42
C LYS A 136 -11.41 0.91 8.56
N GLU A 137 -12.46 1.44 7.93
CA GLU A 137 -13.80 0.82 7.95
C GLU A 137 -13.78 -0.62 7.39
N LEU A 138 -13.02 -0.85 6.32
CA LEU A 138 -12.81 -2.20 5.76
C LEU A 138 -12.07 -3.13 6.74
N LEU A 139 -11.08 -2.61 7.47
CA LEU A 139 -10.38 -3.39 8.49
C LEU A 139 -11.26 -3.69 9.71
N ASP A 140 -12.10 -2.74 10.12
CA ASP A 140 -13.07 -2.92 11.20
C ASP A 140 -14.06 -4.05 10.86
N LYS A 141 -14.49 -4.17 9.59
CA LYS A 141 -15.30 -5.31 9.09
C LYS A 141 -14.60 -6.67 9.22
N LEU A 142 -13.26 -6.69 9.16
CA LEU A 142 -12.43 -7.89 9.39
C LEU A 142 -12.01 -8.03 10.87
N SER A 143 -12.54 -7.16 11.72
CA SER A 143 -12.19 -7.00 13.13
C SER A 143 -10.68 -6.82 13.35
N ILE A 144 -10.00 -6.08 12.47
CA ILE A 144 -8.59 -5.72 12.60
C ILE A 144 -8.50 -4.28 13.10
N GLU A 145 -7.93 -4.09 14.29
CA GLU A 145 -7.79 -2.76 14.86
C GLU A 145 -6.69 -1.96 14.16
N SER A 146 -7.02 -0.74 13.74
CA SER A 146 -6.09 0.17 13.06
C SER A 146 -6.37 1.63 13.42
N LYS A 147 -5.35 2.48 13.24
CA LYS A 147 -5.44 3.91 13.56
C LYS A 147 -5.01 4.77 12.38
N VAL A 148 -5.87 5.69 11.96
CA VAL A 148 -5.52 6.76 11.02
C VAL A 148 -4.93 7.94 11.80
N VAL A 149 -3.75 8.39 11.41
CA VAL A 149 -3.05 9.54 12.00
C VAL A 149 -2.62 10.52 10.91
N GLN A 150 -2.56 11.80 11.25
CA GLN A 150 -1.93 12.80 10.39
C GLN A 150 -0.41 12.77 10.61
N LYS A 151 0.36 12.57 9.54
CA LYS A 151 1.84 12.54 9.55
C LYS A 151 2.42 13.94 9.40
N ASN A 152 1.96 14.66 8.37
CA ASN A 152 2.39 16.03 8.12
C ASN A 152 1.17 16.96 8.04
N LYS A 153 1.33 18.16 8.59
CA LYS A 153 0.37 19.26 8.46
C LYS A 153 0.83 20.19 7.33
N LYS A 154 -0.12 20.62 6.50
CA LYS A 154 0.13 21.56 5.41
C LYS A 154 0.82 22.82 5.96
N GLY A 155 1.87 23.25 5.29
CA GLY A 155 2.65 24.40 5.71
C GLY A 155 4.00 24.45 5.03
N PHE A 156 4.87 25.35 5.49
CA PHE A 156 6.23 25.45 5.01
C PHE A 156 7.17 24.76 6.01
N LYS A 157 7.92 23.75 5.56
CA LYS A 157 8.91 23.04 6.38
C LYS A 157 10.12 22.68 5.54
N CYS A 158 11.32 22.92 6.08
CA CYS A 158 12.60 22.64 5.40
C CYS A 158 12.63 23.22 3.97
N ASN A 159 12.25 24.48 3.81
CA ASN A 159 12.20 25.20 2.53
C ASN A 159 11.27 24.57 1.47
N ARG A 160 10.25 23.82 1.90
CA ARG A 160 9.28 23.16 1.01
C ARG A 160 7.86 23.37 1.51
N ASN A 161 6.95 23.63 0.55
CA ASN A 161 5.52 23.60 0.82
C ASN A 161 5.07 22.14 0.92
N ILE A 162 4.80 21.69 2.14
CA ILE A 162 4.35 20.33 2.42
C ILE A 162 2.83 20.28 2.39
N ASN A 163 2.29 19.23 1.79
CA ASN A 163 0.86 18.96 1.83
C ASN A 163 0.51 18.13 3.07
N ASN A 164 -0.77 18.10 3.42
CA ASN A 164 -1.26 17.14 4.41
C ASN A 164 -0.96 15.72 3.94
N SER A 165 -0.46 14.89 4.84
CA SER A 165 -0.31 13.45 4.61
C SER A 165 -0.75 12.70 5.85
N TYR A 166 -1.26 11.50 5.61
CA TYR A 166 -1.90 10.67 6.60
C TYR A 166 -1.32 9.26 6.53
N ALA A 167 -1.50 8.51 7.60
CA ALA A 167 -1.06 7.12 7.70
C ALA A 167 -2.10 6.29 8.46
N LEU A 168 -2.43 5.13 7.90
CA LEU A 168 -3.18 4.08 8.58
C LEU A 168 -2.16 3.11 9.16
N ASN A 169 -2.11 2.97 10.49
CA ASN A 169 -1.12 2.12 11.16
C ASN A 169 -1.81 0.97 11.91
N ILE A 170 -1.17 -0.19 11.90
CA ILE A 170 -1.46 -1.34 12.77
C ILE A 170 -0.19 -1.64 13.56
N ARG A 171 -0.28 -1.53 14.88
CA ARG A 171 0.87 -1.62 15.80
C ARG A 171 0.77 -2.75 16.82
N LYS A 172 -0.45 -3.19 17.14
CA LYS A 172 -0.66 -4.31 18.05
C LYS A 172 -0.16 -5.59 17.38
N ILE A 173 0.66 -6.36 18.09
CA ILE A 173 1.30 -7.57 17.54
C ILE A 173 0.25 -8.57 17.05
N ASP A 174 -0.81 -8.78 17.83
CA ASP A 174 -1.89 -9.73 17.48
C ASP A 174 -2.64 -9.31 16.21
N GLU A 175 -2.85 -8.00 16.03
CA GLU A 175 -3.49 -7.43 14.83
C GLU A 175 -2.61 -7.54 13.59
N ILE A 176 -1.28 -7.41 13.75
CA ILE A 176 -0.31 -7.64 12.68
C ILE A 176 -0.32 -9.12 12.27
N LYS A 177 -0.28 -10.05 13.23
CA LYS A 177 -0.40 -11.48 12.95
C LYS A 177 -1.72 -11.82 12.26
N LYS A 178 -2.81 -11.20 12.72
CA LYS A 178 -4.14 -11.34 12.10
C LYS A 178 -4.16 -10.81 10.67
N TRP A 179 -3.53 -9.66 10.39
CA TRP A 179 -3.35 -9.14 9.03
C TRP A 179 -2.65 -10.16 8.15
N PHE A 180 -1.48 -10.67 8.54
CA PHE A 180 -0.72 -11.60 7.69
C PHE A 180 -1.41 -12.94 7.51
N LYS A 181 -2.23 -13.38 8.47
CA LYS A 181 -3.06 -14.59 8.37
C LYS A 181 -4.26 -14.42 7.44
N LEU A 182 -5.00 -13.31 7.54
CA LEU A 182 -6.25 -13.10 6.79
C LEU A 182 -6.01 -12.42 5.44
N ILE A 183 -5.23 -11.33 5.45
CA ILE A 183 -4.97 -10.48 4.28
C ILE A 183 -3.67 -10.92 3.62
N GLY A 184 -2.56 -11.02 4.36
CA GLY A 184 -1.25 -11.33 3.79
C GLY A 184 -0.77 -10.26 2.80
N THR A 185 0.14 -10.65 1.91
CA THR A 185 0.76 -9.78 0.91
C THR A 185 1.27 -10.65 -0.24
N SER A 186 1.16 -10.16 -1.48
CA SER A 186 1.75 -10.82 -2.65
C SER A 186 3.10 -10.22 -3.04
N ASN A 187 3.53 -9.12 -2.40
CA ASN A 187 4.83 -8.50 -2.64
C ASN A 187 5.93 -9.22 -1.82
N PRO A 188 6.92 -9.88 -2.46
CA PRO A 188 7.96 -10.64 -1.77
C PRO A 188 8.75 -9.82 -0.74
N ARG A 189 8.93 -8.51 -0.96
CA ARG A 189 9.57 -7.60 0.00
C ARG A 189 8.90 -7.66 1.37
N HIS A 190 7.57 -7.59 1.40
CA HIS A 190 6.82 -7.59 2.65
C HIS A 190 6.77 -8.98 3.28
N GLN A 191 6.71 -10.03 2.45
CA GLN A 191 6.80 -11.42 2.92
C GLN A 191 8.12 -11.68 3.65
N THR A 192 9.25 -11.33 3.04
CA THR A 192 10.59 -11.57 3.63
C THR A 192 10.77 -10.78 4.92
N ARG A 193 10.37 -9.49 4.95
CA ARG A 193 10.48 -8.69 6.18
C ARG A 193 9.63 -9.26 7.32
N TYR A 194 8.41 -9.71 7.04
CA TYR A 194 7.55 -10.36 8.04
C TYR A 194 8.12 -11.69 8.50
N ALA A 195 8.62 -12.52 7.57
CA ALA A 195 9.22 -13.82 7.90
C ALA A 195 10.46 -13.70 8.79
N VAL A 196 11.30 -12.67 8.58
CA VAL A 196 12.44 -12.37 9.46
C VAL A 196 11.94 -12.00 10.86
N TRP A 197 10.97 -11.09 10.96
CA TRP A 197 10.42 -10.69 12.26
C TRP A 197 9.73 -11.85 13.00
N ASN A 198 8.97 -12.69 12.30
CA ASN A 198 8.21 -13.78 12.91
C ASN A 198 9.11 -14.93 13.43
N LYS A 199 10.42 -14.86 13.18
CA LYS A 199 11.43 -15.78 13.73
C LYS A 199 12.15 -15.22 14.97
N LEU A 200 11.98 -13.92 15.27
CA LEU A 200 12.50 -13.28 16.48
C LEU A 200 11.63 -13.59 17.69
#